data_AF-A0A849SCN8-F1
#
_entry.id   AF-A0A849SCN8-F1
#
_cell.length_a   1.000
_cell.length_b   1.000
_cell.length_c   1.000
_cell.angle_alpha   90.00
_cell.angle_beta   90.00
_cell.angle_gamma   90.00
#
_symmetry.space_group_name_H-M   'P 1'
#
loop_
_entity.id
_entity.type
_entity.pdbx_description
1 polymer ?
#
loop_
_entity_poly.entity_id
_entity_poly.type
_entity_poly.pdbx_seq_one_letter_code
_entity_poly.pdbx_strand_id
1 'polypeptide(L)'
;MNVFPCTGLAVLAALLLAGNAAAAPRIAVLNFELNDITSLPNTADEQRRTATFAPLLSQQLKTLGAYELVDIPVAAQTAANPSLGYLFNFYGLAAQLGQQYGADWVIIGQHSKPSFLFSYLMAEVVEVKQQKLIGSFAIELKGTHEKVTQRGVKNLAQRIVELLGRDGG
;
A
#
# COMPACT_ATOMS: atom_id res chain seq x y z
N MET A 1 -62.41 10.72 23.93
CA MET A 1 -61.40 9.66 24.11
C MET A 1 -60.38 9.81 22.99
N ASN A 2 -59.25 10.50 23.24
CA ASN A 2 -58.20 10.69 22.24
C ASN A 2 -57.07 9.71 22.52
N VAL A 3 -56.82 8.82 21.57
CA VAL A 3 -55.72 7.86 21.55
C VAL A 3 -54.52 8.58 20.95
N PHE A 4 -53.50 8.86 21.76
CA PHE A 4 -52.24 9.43 21.27
C PHE A 4 -51.45 8.35 20.50
N PRO A 5 -50.87 8.65 19.32
CA PRO A 5 -50.24 7.64 18.48
C PRO A 5 -48.84 7.29 19.00
N CYS A 6 -48.62 6.00 19.24
CA CYS A 6 -47.33 5.37 19.60
C CYS A 6 -46.27 5.41 18.48
N THR A 7 -46.42 6.24 17.46
CA THR A 7 -45.55 6.26 16.27
C THR A 7 -44.20 6.92 16.50
N GLY A 8 -44.07 7.79 17.51
CA GLY A 8 -42.81 8.50 17.80
C GLY A 8 -41.68 7.60 18.33
N LEU A 9 -42.02 6.53 19.06
CA LEU A 9 -41.00 5.65 19.68
C LEU A 9 -40.34 4.70 18.66
N ALA A 10 -41.06 4.32 17.60
CA ALA A 10 -40.56 3.37 16.61
C ALA A 10 -39.48 3.98 15.68
N VAL A 11 -39.56 5.29 15.40
CA VAL A 11 -38.60 5.98 14.52
C VAL A 11 -37.24 6.19 15.22
N LEU A 12 -37.23 6.43 16.53
CA LEU A 12 -36.00 6.66 17.29
C LEU A 12 -35.17 5.37 17.47
N ALA A 13 -35.82 4.21 17.56
CA ALA A 13 -35.16 2.91 17.63
C ALA A 13 -34.50 2.50 16.29
N ALA A 14 -35.05 2.92 15.15
CA ALA A 14 -34.50 2.63 13.83
C ALA A 14 -33.20 3.41 13.52
N LEU A 15 -33.01 4.59 14.12
CA LEU A 15 -31.80 5.41 13.96
C LEU A 15 -30.60 4.87 14.76
N LEU A 16 -30.83 4.13 15.84
CA LEU A 16 -29.76 3.51 16.65
C LEU A 16 -29.21 2.20 16.03
N LEU A 17 -29.90 1.65 15.02
CA LEU A 17 -29.49 0.48 14.25
C LEU A 17 -28.80 0.84 12.92
N ALA A 18 -28.66 2.13 12.61
CA ALA A 18 -27.73 2.59 11.59
C ALA A 18 -26.31 2.33 12.11
N GLY A 19 -25.84 1.09 11.95
CA GLY A 19 -24.50 0.69 12.32
C GLY A 19 -23.50 1.67 11.72
N ASN A 20 -22.51 2.08 12.52
CA ASN A 20 -21.36 2.83 12.02
C ASN A 20 -20.71 2.00 10.91
N ALA A 21 -21.05 2.29 9.66
CA ALA A 21 -20.31 1.83 8.51
C ALA A 21 -18.94 2.50 8.62
N ALA A 22 -18.00 1.82 9.29
CA ALA A 22 -16.62 2.26 9.34
C ALA A 22 -16.15 2.41 7.88
N ALA A 23 -15.67 3.60 7.52
CA ALA A 23 -15.14 3.85 6.20
C ALA A 23 -14.02 2.83 5.92
N ALA A 24 -14.01 2.28 4.70
CA ALA A 24 -12.95 1.38 4.28
C ALA A 24 -11.61 2.11 4.41
N PRO A 25 -10.60 1.54 5.08
CA PRO A 25 -9.37 2.26 5.29
C PRO A 25 -8.59 2.39 3.97
N ARG A 26 -7.86 3.49 3.86
CA ARG A 26 -7.34 4.03 2.60
C ARG A 26 -5.85 3.76 2.50
N ILE A 27 -5.41 3.15 1.39
CA ILE A 27 -4.00 2.79 1.21
C ILE A 27 -3.46 3.31 -0.11
N ALA A 28 -2.31 3.98 -0.05
CA ALA A 28 -1.56 4.38 -1.23
C ALA A 28 -0.40 3.40 -1.47
N VAL A 29 -0.20 2.99 -2.73
CA VAL A 29 0.97 2.21 -3.15
C VAL A 29 1.80 3.09 -4.06
N LEU A 30 2.98 3.49 -3.61
CA LEU A 30 3.89 4.27 -4.41
C LEU A 30 4.52 3.41 -5.51
N ASN A 31 4.95 4.06 -6.60
CA ASN A 31 5.76 3.39 -7.61
C ASN A 31 7.06 2.88 -7.00
N PHE A 32 7.43 1.64 -7.36
CA PHE A 32 8.65 1.02 -6.88
C PHE A 32 9.86 1.63 -7.58
N GLU A 33 10.92 1.88 -6.81
CA GLU A 33 12.20 2.30 -7.36
C GLU A 33 13.04 1.09 -7.76
N LEU A 34 13.75 1.17 -8.88
CA LEU A 34 14.74 0.16 -9.26
C LEU A 34 16.09 0.53 -8.66
N ASN A 35 16.56 -0.26 -7.72
CA ASN A 35 17.91 -0.19 -7.18
C ASN A 35 18.74 -1.36 -7.75
N ASP A 36 19.20 -1.20 -8.99
CA ASP A 36 20.03 -2.18 -9.67
C ASP A 36 21.52 -1.85 -9.50
N ILE A 37 22.22 -2.67 -8.73
CA ILE A 37 23.65 -2.51 -8.42
C ILE A 37 24.49 -3.57 -9.14
N THR A 38 23.93 -4.21 -10.17
CA THR A 38 24.70 -5.11 -11.04
C THR A 38 25.61 -4.34 -12.00
N SER A 39 26.49 -5.06 -12.70
CA SER A 39 27.37 -4.48 -13.71
C SER A 39 26.65 -4.00 -14.98
N LEU A 40 25.39 -4.41 -15.18
CA LEU A 40 24.53 -3.92 -16.27
C LEU A 40 23.21 -3.39 -15.67
N PRO A 41 23.26 -2.23 -15.01
CA PRO A 41 22.14 -1.76 -14.21
C PRO A 41 21.07 -1.10 -15.08
N ASN A 42 19.82 -1.12 -14.60
CA ASN A 42 18.71 -0.32 -15.14
C ASN A 42 18.36 -0.61 -16.61
N THR A 43 18.41 -1.88 -17.04
CA THR A 43 17.94 -2.27 -18.37
C THR A 43 16.46 -1.91 -18.56
N ALA A 44 16.04 -1.64 -19.80
CA ALA A 44 14.64 -1.33 -20.10
C ALA A 44 13.67 -2.43 -19.64
N ASP A 45 14.11 -3.69 -19.69
CA ASP A 45 13.33 -4.84 -19.23
C ASP A 45 13.13 -4.83 -17.71
N GLU A 46 14.18 -4.55 -16.94
CA GLU A 46 14.07 -4.47 -15.47
C GLU A 46 13.30 -3.21 -15.03
N GLN A 47 13.42 -2.09 -15.74
CA GLN A 47 12.58 -0.92 -15.49
C GLN A 47 11.11 -1.23 -15.74
N ARG A 48 10.78 -1.89 -16.86
CA ARG A 48 9.41 -2.32 -17.16
C ARG A 48 8.88 -3.29 -16.11
N ARG A 49 9.68 -4.29 -15.73
CA ARG A 49 9.32 -5.24 -14.67
C ARG A 49 9.07 -4.52 -13.34
N THR A 50 9.92 -3.57 -12.96
CA THR A 50 9.77 -2.79 -11.72
C THR A 50 8.49 -1.97 -11.72
N ALA A 51 8.16 -1.33 -12.86
CA ALA A 51 6.93 -0.58 -13.02
C ALA A 51 5.66 -1.44 -12.86
N THR A 52 5.75 -2.77 -12.98
CA THR A 52 4.59 -3.66 -12.74
C THR A 52 4.30 -3.90 -11.25
N PHE A 53 5.24 -3.68 -10.33
CA PHE A 53 5.05 -4.08 -8.94
C PHE A 53 3.95 -3.29 -8.23
N ALA A 54 3.91 -1.97 -8.37
CA ALA A 54 2.87 -1.13 -7.78
C ALA A 54 1.46 -1.51 -8.27
N PRO A 55 1.16 -1.58 -9.60
CA PRO A 55 -0.17 -1.96 -10.05
C PRO A 55 -0.55 -3.40 -9.68
N LEU A 56 0.38 -4.36 -9.73
CA LEU A 56 0.11 -5.73 -9.28
C LEU A 56 -0.18 -5.79 -7.78
N LEU A 57 0.56 -5.04 -6.96
CA LEU A 57 0.38 -5.01 -5.50
C LEU A 57 -0.96 -4.38 -5.15
N SER A 58 -1.27 -3.22 -5.75
CA SER A 58 -2.57 -2.56 -5.66
C SER A 58 -3.73 -3.50 -5.98
N GLN A 59 -3.61 -4.29 -7.06
CA GLN A 59 -4.64 -5.27 -7.42
C GLN A 59 -4.78 -6.40 -6.39
N GLN A 60 -3.66 -6.91 -5.86
CA GLN A 60 -3.71 -7.95 -4.83
C GLN A 60 -4.30 -7.43 -3.51
N LEU A 61 -3.95 -6.20 -3.09
CA LEU A 61 -4.51 -5.59 -1.88
C LEU A 61 -6.03 -5.40 -1.98
N LYS A 62 -6.52 -4.89 -3.13
CA LYS A 62 -7.96 -4.82 -3.43
C LYS A 62 -8.67 -6.16 -3.37
N THR A 63 -7.97 -7.24 -3.74
CA THR A 63 -8.55 -8.60 -3.78
C THR A 63 -8.54 -9.26 -2.40
N LEU A 64 -7.51 -9.00 -1.59
CA LEU A 64 -7.27 -9.69 -0.32
C LEU A 64 -7.87 -8.97 0.89
N GLY A 65 -8.15 -7.67 0.80
CA GLY A 65 -8.71 -6.90 1.91
C GLY A 65 -9.69 -5.83 1.47
N ALA A 66 -10.37 -5.23 2.44
CA ALA A 66 -11.38 -4.20 2.24
C ALA A 66 -10.76 -2.79 2.27
N TYR A 67 -9.83 -2.51 1.36
CA TYR A 67 -9.14 -1.21 1.28
C TYR A 67 -9.64 -0.37 0.12
N GLU A 68 -9.73 0.94 0.32
CA GLU A 68 -9.81 1.91 -0.76
C GLU A 68 -8.40 2.28 -1.23
N LEU A 69 -8.11 2.17 -2.53
CA LEU A 69 -6.83 2.63 -3.05
C LEU A 69 -6.84 4.13 -3.28
N VAL A 70 -5.83 4.80 -2.75
CA VAL A 70 -5.55 6.22 -2.99
C VAL A 70 -4.53 6.32 -4.12
N ASP A 71 -4.91 7.05 -5.18
CA ASP A 71 -3.99 7.37 -6.26
C ASP A 71 -3.15 8.59 -5.89
N ILE A 72 -1.83 8.43 -5.92
CA ILE A 72 -0.87 9.51 -5.74
C ILE A 72 -0.22 9.78 -7.10
N PRO A 73 -0.41 10.99 -7.68
CA PRO A 73 0.16 11.32 -8.97
C PRO A 73 1.67 11.10 -9.00
N VAL A 74 2.17 10.50 -10.09
CA VAL A 74 3.60 10.24 -10.28
C VAL A 74 4.43 11.52 -10.12
N ALA A 75 3.92 12.66 -10.58
CA ALA A 75 4.58 13.96 -10.41
C ALA A 75 4.76 14.35 -8.94
N ALA A 76 3.77 14.07 -8.09
CA ALA A 76 3.84 14.36 -6.66
C ALA A 76 4.84 13.43 -5.95
N GLN A 77 4.81 12.13 -6.25
CA GLN A 77 5.81 11.19 -5.74
C GLN A 77 7.22 11.60 -6.19
N THR A 78 7.40 11.98 -7.45
CA THR A 78 8.70 12.41 -7.99
C THR A 78 9.20 13.66 -7.28
N ALA A 79 8.32 14.65 -7.06
CA ALA A 79 8.68 15.86 -6.32
C ALA A 79 9.07 15.58 -4.86
N ALA A 80 8.47 14.58 -4.23
CA ALA A 80 8.78 14.14 -2.87
C ALA A 80 10.03 13.22 -2.79
N ASN A 81 10.55 12.74 -3.92
CA ASN A 81 11.63 11.76 -4.00
C ASN A 81 12.86 12.32 -4.77
N PRO A 82 13.65 13.21 -4.16
CA PRO A 82 14.79 13.86 -4.80
C PRO A 82 15.93 12.92 -5.21
N SER A 83 15.99 11.70 -4.66
CA SER A 83 17.01 10.70 -5.00
C SER A 83 16.50 9.27 -4.79
N LEU A 84 17.18 8.30 -5.41
CA LEU A 84 16.89 6.87 -5.23
C LEU A 84 16.85 6.51 -3.73
N GLY A 85 15.78 5.85 -3.30
CA GLY A 85 15.60 5.38 -1.94
C GLY A 85 15.27 6.48 -0.92
N TYR A 86 15.04 7.72 -1.35
CA TYR A 86 14.82 8.82 -0.41
C TYR A 86 13.56 8.61 0.42
N LEU A 87 12.41 8.36 -0.21
CA LEU A 87 11.18 8.07 0.53
C LEU A 87 11.30 6.78 1.37
N PHE A 88 12.04 5.78 0.89
CA PHE A 88 12.27 4.53 1.61
C PHE A 88 13.09 4.75 2.90
N ASN A 89 14.12 5.60 2.86
CA ASN A 89 14.94 5.88 4.04
C ASN A 89 14.31 6.91 4.99
N PHE A 90 13.38 7.73 4.48
CA PHE A 90 12.71 8.80 5.22
C PHE A 90 11.19 8.61 5.21
N TYR A 91 10.72 7.51 5.81
CA TYR A 91 9.29 7.12 5.82
C TYR A 91 8.34 8.20 6.34
N GLY A 92 8.79 9.12 7.20
CA GLY A 92 8.00 10.28 7.63
C GLY A 92 7.58 11.20 6.49
N LEU A 93 8.44 11.36 5.46
CA LEU A 93 8.11 12.14 4.26
C LEU A 93 7.12 11.40 3.36
N ALA A 94 7.21 10.06 3.31
CA ALA A 94 6.20 9.26 2.62
C ALA A 94 4.83 9.35 3.33
N ALA A 95 4.81 9.37 4.67
CA ALA A 95 3.59 9.62 5.43
C ALA A 95 3.00 10.99 5.12
N GLN A 96 3.82 12.06 5.05
CA GLN A 96 3.35 13.39 4.66
C GLN A 96 2.75 13.41 3.24
N LEU A 97 3.38 12.72 2.30
CA LEU A 97 2.84 12.55 0.95
C LEU A 97 1.48 11.83 0.99
N GLY A 98 1.36 10.72 1.74
CA GLY A 98 0.09 10.01 1.93
C GLY A 98 -1.00 10.90 2.55
N GLN A 99 -0.63 11.72 3.53
CA GLN A 99 -1.54 12.66 4.21
C GLN A 99 -2.14 13.66 3.23
N GLN A 100 -1.35 14.19 2.29
CA GLN A 100 -1.82 15.14 1.26
C GLN A 100 -2.93 14.55 0.38
N TYR A 101 -2.94 13.23 0.20
CA TYR A 101 -3.92 12.51 -0.63
C TYR A 101 -4.95 11.73 0.20
N GLY A 102 -4.93 11.86 1.53
CA GLY A 102 -5.90 11.25 2.42
C GLY A 102 -5.76 9.74 2.58
N ALA A 103 -4.55 9.20 2.50
CA ALA A 103 -4.27 7.80 2.82
C ALA A 103 -4.12 7.60 4.33
N ASP A 104 -4.56 6.44 4.83
CA ASP A 104 -4.30 5.97 6.20
C ASP A 104 -2.95 5.25 6.28
N TRP A 105 -2.58 4.54 5.21
CA TRP A 105 -1.26 3.92 5.05
C TRP A 105 -0.64 4.21 3.69
N VAL A 106 0.69 4.27 3.67
CA VAL A 106 1.49 4.36 2.45
C VAL A 106 2.43 3.16 2.38
N ILE A 107 2.44 2.50 1.23
CA ILE A 107 3.41 1.46 0.91
C ILE A 107 4.49 2.06 0.02
N ILE A 108 5.74 1.97 0.48
CA ILE A 108 6.93 2.40 -0.24
C ILE A 108 7.65 1.16 -0.73
N GLY A 109 8.00 1.12 -2.01
CA GLY A 109 8.57 -0.07 -2.64
C GLY A 109 9.96 0.16 -3.23
N GLN A 110 10.84 -0.82 -3.09
CA GLN A 110 12.12 -0.86 -3.80
C GLN A 110 12.35 -2.25 -4.39
N HIS A 111 12.70 -2.29 -5.67
CA HIS A 111 13.24 -3.47 -6.34
C HIS A 111 14.76 -3.44 -6.23
N SER A 112 15.31 -4.16 -5.26
CA SER A 112 16.76 -4.25 -5.06
C SER A 112 17.32 -5.41 -5.87
N LYS A 113 18.18 -5.12 -6.84
CA LYS A 113 18.76 -6.13 -7.73
C LYS A 113 20.29 -6.15 -7.55
N PRO A 114 20.80 -6.93 -6.57
CA PRO A 114 22.23 -7.05 -6.33
C PRO A 114 22.94 -8.03 -7.28
N SER A 115 22.19 -8.90 -7.97
CA SER A 115 22.76 -9.91 -8.86
C SER A 115 21.89 -10.16 -10.10
N PHE A 116 22.38 -10.99 -11.01
CA PHE A 116 21.61 -11.50 -12.14
C PHE A 116 20.75 -12.73 -11.79
N LEU A 117 21.02 -13.39 -10.65
CA LEU A 117 20.37 -14.64 -10.26
C LEU A 117 19.14 -14.40 -9.38
N PHE A 118 19.19 -13.34 -8.58
CA PHE A 118 18.11 -12.97 -7.67
C PHE A 118 18.03 -11.46 -7.47
N SER A 119 16.85 -11.04 -7.06
CA SER A 119 16.49 -9.67 -6.67
C SER A 119 15.59 -9.73 -5.44
N TYR A 120 15.37 -8.60 -4.79
CA TYR A 120 14.45 -8.46 -3.67
C TYR A 120 13.34 -7.49 -4.03
N LEU A 121 12.10 -7.91 -3.80
CA LEU A 121 10.95 -7.02 -3.71
C LEU A 121 10.85 -6.55 -2.26
N MET A 122 11.33 -5.35 -2.00
CA MET A 122 11.32 -4.72 -0.67
C MET A 122 10.14 -3.77 -0.55
N ALA A 123 9.52 -3.73 0.62
CA ALA A 123 8.45 -2.77 0.90
C ALA A 123 8.41 -2.35 2.36
N GLU A 124 8.11 -1.08 2.57
CA GLU A 124 7.81 -0.50 3.88
C GLU A 124 6.34 -0.11 3.94
N VAL A 125 5.70 -0.37 5.08
CA VAL A 125 4.32 0.03 5.35
C VAL A 125 4.35 1.10 6.43
N VAL A 126 3.85 2.28 6.09
CA VAL A 126 3.89 3.45 6.95
C VAL A 126 2.47 3.85 7.31
N GLU A 127 2.17 3.94 8.59
CA GLU A 127 0.95 4.55 9.10
C GLU A 127 1.09 6.08 9.05
N VAL A 128 0.11 6.73 8.42
CA VAL A 128 0.21 8.13 8.02
C VAL A 128 0.03 9.07 9.21
N LYS A 129 -0.95 8.80 10.07
CA LYS A 129 -1.39 9.70 11.14
C LYS A 129 -0.32 9.94 12.19
N GLN A 130 0.43 8.91 12.56
CA GLN A 130 1.52 8.92 13.53
C GLN A 130 2.89 8.92 12.85
N GLN A 131 2.93 8.90 11.51
CA GLN A 131 4.16 8.84 10.70
C GLN A 131 5.07 7.68 11.12
N LYS A 132 4.47 6.52 11.35
CA LYS A 132 5.14 5.37 11.96
C LYS A 132 5.36 4.27 10.92
N LEU A 133 6.60 3.80 10.81
CA LEU A 133 6.89 2.54 10.13
C LEU A 133 6.30 1.38 10.96
N ILE A 134 5.31 0.68 10.40
CA ILE A 134 4.62 -0.43 11.06
C ILE A 134 5.05 -1.79 10.52
N GLY A 135 5.70 -1.84 9.35
CA GLY A 135 6.27 -3.07 8.82
C GLY A 135 7.29 -2.85 7.71
N SER A 136 8.23 -3.79 7.61
CA SER A 136 9.22 -3.85 6.55
C SER A 136 9.34 -5.29 6.04
N PHE A 137 9.38 -5.45 4.72
CA PHE A 137 9.38 -6.75 4.06
C PHE A 137 10.46 -6.81 3.00
N ALA A 138 11.06 -7.99 2.84
CA ALA A 138 11.96 -8.32 1.74
C ALA A 138 11.62 -9.72 1.21
N ILE A 139 11.17 -9.78 -0.04
CA ILE A 139 10.84 -11.05 -0.72
C ILE A 139 11.90 -11.33 -1.79
N GLU A 140 12.63 -12.42 -1.64
CA GLU A 140 13.59 -12.85 -2.66
C GLU A 140 12.86 -13.37 -3.91
N LEU A 141 13.25 -12.85 -5.07
CA LEU A 141 12.79 -13.23 -6.40
C LEU A 141 13.94 -13.92 -7.13
N LYS A 142 13.81 -15.22 -7.39
CA LYS A 142 14.80 -16.01 -8.15
C LYS A 142 14.46 -15.97 -9.64
N GLY A 143 15.31 -15.30 -10.43
CA GLY A 143 15.08 -15.04 -11.85
C GLY A 143 14.08 -13.91 -12.13
N THR A 144 13.80 -13.70 -13.41
CA THR A 144 13.06 -12.52 -13.93
C THR A 144 11.72 -12.87 -14.58
N HIS A 145 11.32 -14.14 -14.56
CA HIS A 145 10.08 -14.60 -15.18
C HIS A 145 8.84 -13.94 -14.55
N GLU A 146 7.84 -13.64 -15.37
CA GLU A 146 6.60 -13.00 -14.93
C GLU A 146 5.91 -13.73 -13.76
N LYS A 147 5.88 -15.07 -13.79
CA LYS A 147 5.32 -15.90 -12.71
C LYS A 147 6.04 -15.72 -11.36
N VAL A 148 7.33 -15.40 -11.37
CA VAL A 148 8.11 -15.11 -10.16
C VAL A 148 7.70 -13.76 -9.60
N THR A 149 7.61 -12.74 -10.46
CA THR A 149 7.08 -11.41 -10.11
C THR A 149 5.69 -11.51 -9.49
N GLN A 150 4.74 -12.15 -10.17
CA GLN A 150 3.36 -12.28 -9.69
C GLN A 150 3.29 -12.98 -8.33
N ARG A 151 4.05 -14.07 -8.15
CA ARG A 151 4.09 -14.81 -6.88
C ARG A 151 4.70 -13.99 -5.75
N GLY A 152 5.79 -13.26 -6.04
CA GLY A 152 6.44 -12.37 -5.09
C GLY A 152 5.50 -11.27 -4.61
N VAL A 153 4.83 -10.59 -5.55
CA VAL A 153 3.85 -9.54 -5.23
C VAL A 153 2.66 -10.10 -4.44
N LYS A 154 2.14 -11.28 -4.81
CA LYS A 154 1.09 -11.94 -4.04
C LYS A 154 1.53 -12.25 -2.61
N ASN A 155 2.74 -12.78 -2.42
CA ASN A 155 3.27 -13.04 -1.08
C ASN A 155 3.42 -11.75 -0.26
N LEU A 156 3.93 -10.69 -0.88
CA LEU A 156 4.05 -9.38 -0.24
C LEU A 156 2.68 -8.85 0.19
N ALA A 157 1.68 -8.89 -0.69
CA ALA A 157 0.32 -8.44 -0.39
C ALA A 157 -0.29 -9.21 0.79
N GLN A 158 -0.12 -10.53 0.84
CA GLN A 158 -0.60 -11.36 1.95
C GLN A 158 0.02 -10.94 3.29
N ARG A 159 1.33 -10.67 3.33
CA ARG A 159 2.01 -10.21 4.55
C ARG A 159 1.57 -8.83 4.99
N ILE A 160 1.33 -7.92 4.03
CA ILE A 160 0.81 -6.57 4.32
C ILE A 160 -0.61 -6.67 4.92
N VAL A 161 -1.49 -7.48 4.33
CA VAL A 161 -2.85 -7.67 4.86
C VAL A 161 -2.82 -8.29 6.26
N GLU A 162 -1.95 -9.27 6.49
CA GLU A 162 -1.77 -9.86 7.83
C GLU A 162 -1.28 -8.82 8.85
N LEU A 163 -0.32 -7.97 8.48
CA LEU A 163 0.16 -6.88 9.33
C LEU A 163 -0.96 -5.90 9.69
N LEU A 164 -1.68 -5.39 8.67
CA LEU A 164 -2.73 -4.40 8.86
C LEU A 164 -3.94 -4.95 9.63
N GLY A 165 -4.20 -6.26 9.53
CA GLY A 165 -5.22 -6.94 10.34
C GLY A 165 -4.86 -7.06 11.83
N ARG A 166 -3.58 -6.95 12.20
CA ARG A 166 -3.12 -6.94 13.60
C ARG A 166 -3.14 -5.54 14.20
N ASP A 167 -2.87 -4.51 13.41
CA ASP A 167 -2.83 -3.11 13.87
C ASP A 167 -4.22 -2.44 13.94
N GLY A 168 -5.23 -3.05 13.30
CA GLY A 168 -6.62 -2.55 13.27
C GLY A 168 -7.58 -3.13 14.33
N GLY A 169 -7.06 -3.84 15.33
CA GLY A 169 -7.82 -4.40 16.47
C GLY A 169 -7.36 -3.84 17.81
#